data_AF-A0A7S1NRE9-F1
#
_entry.id   AF-A0A7S1NRE9-F1
#
_cell.length_a   1.000
_cell.length_b   1.000
_cell.length_c   1.000
_cell.angle_alpha   90.00
_cell.angle_beta   90.00
_cell.angle_gamma   90.00
#
_symmetry.space_group_name_H-M   'P 1'
#
loop_
_entity.id
_entity.type
_entity.pdbx_description
1 polymer ?
#
loop_
_entity_poly.entity_id
_entity_poly.type
_entity_poly.pdbx_seq_one_letter_code
_entity_poly.pdbx_strand_id
1 'polypeptide(L)'
;DLGYTLTSVQDTQLGFTGVLKLSGPNRTAAYGEDIPWLSLDVRLETATRMRFRIKDANAQRHTVPMKMPYVARKQKKTDYRVSVTTSPFGLAVTRESTGTTVFNSTFGALVYLPQFLQISTTVPSTNVYGLGERTGKLRLNFDWQKIVMFAS
;
A
#
# COMPACT_ATOMS: atom_id res chain seq x y z
N ASP A 1 11.90 0.44 16.41
CA ASP A 1 11.45 0.97 15.10
C ASP A 1 9.95 1.10 15.07
N LEU A 2 9.43 2.08 14.34
CA LEU A 2 8.00 2.33 14.14
C LEU A 2 7.49 1.55 12.92
N GLY A 3 6.23 1.11 12.96
CA GLY A 3 5.58 0.42 11.84
C GLY A 3 5.65 -1.10 11.97
N TYR A 4 5.93 -1.77 10.86
CA TYR A 4 5.93 -3.24 10.78
C TYR A 4 7.26 -3.76 10.26
N THR A 5 7.60 -5.00 10.59
CA THR A 5 8.71 -5.75 10.02
C THR A 5 8.18 -6.88 9.16
N LEU A 6 8.69 -7.02 7.94
CA LEU A 6 8.41 -8.16 7.07
C LEU A 6 9.21 -9.39 7.56
N THR A 7 8.51 -10.41 8.05
CA THR A 7 9.14 -11.58 8.67
C THR A 7 9.26 -12.78 7.73
N SER A 8 8.46 -12.82 6.67
CA SER A 8 8.55 -13.87 5.65
C SER A 8 8.01 -13.38 4.31
N VAL A 9 8.52 -13.99 3.24
CA VAL A 9 8.01 -13.83 1.87
C VAL A 9 7.86 -15.21 1.26
N GLN A 10 6.73 -15.46 0.62
CA GLN A 10 6.44 -16.71 -0.07
C GLN A 10 5.89 -16.43 -1.46
N ASP A 11 6.46 -17.10 -2.46
CA ASP A 11 6.01 -16.97 -3.84
C ASP A 11 4.64 -17.63 -4.03
N THR A 12 3.81 -17.05 -4.89
CA THR A 12 2.48 -17.58 -5.22
C THR A 12 2.28 -17.67 -6.72
N GLN A 13 1.18 -18.33 -7.14
CA GLN A 13 0.80 -18.38 -8.55
C GLN A 13 0.49 -16.99 -9.13
N LEU A 14 0.12 -16.00 -8.30
CA LEU A 14 -0.28 -14.65 -8.72
C LEU A 14 0.77 -13.57 -8.42
N GLY A 15 1.78 -13.85 -7.61
CA GLY A 15 2.84 -12.93 -7.23
C GLY A 15 3.58 -13.47 -6.02
N PHE A 16 3.46 -12.79 -4.87
CA PHE A 16 4.01 -13.24 -3.59
C PHE A 16 3.15 -12.75 -2.41
N THR A 17 3.25 -13.45 -1.29
CA THR A 17 2.67 -13.07 0.00
C THR A 17 3.77 -12.79 1.01
N GLY A 18 3.47 -12.05 2.07
CA GLY A 18 4.39 -11.86 3.18
C GLY A 18 3.68 -11.67 4.52
N VAL A 19 4.38 -11.96 5.60
CA VAL A 19 3.89 -11.74 6.97
C VAL A 19 4.53 -10.47 7.52
N LEU A 20 3.70 -9.56 8.03
CA LEU A 20 4.15 -8.32 8.67
C LEU A 20 3.86 -8.42 10.17
N LYS A 21 4.87 -8.15 10.99
CA LYS A 21 4.77 -8.11 12.45
C LYS A 21 4.96 -6.68 12.94
N LEU A 22 4.08 -6.20 13.82
CA LEU A 22 4.22 -4.89 14.44
C LEU A 22 5.58 -4.75 15.13
N SER A 23 6.26 -3.64 14.86
CA SER A 23 7.56 -3.30 15.42
C SER A 23 7.39 -2.39 16.65
N GLY A 24 8.03 -2.76 17.77
CA GLY A 24 8.01 -1.96 18.99
C GLY A 24 6.67 -1.99 19.76
N PRO A 25 6.58 -1.24 20.88
CA PRO A 25 5.36 -1.20 21.68
C PRO A 25 4.25 -0.43 20.97
N ASN A 26 3.00 -0.79 21.26
CA ASN A 26 1.81 -0.07 20.81
C ASN A 26 1.87 1.39 21.30
N ARG A 27 1.87 2.36 20.38
CA ARG A 27 1.94 3.80 20.70
C ARG A 27 0.72 4.58 20.22
N THR A 28 -0.23 3.92 19.57
CA THR A 28 -1.44 4.55 19.03
C THR A 28 -2.64 4.38 19.96
N ALA A 29 -2.41 4.04 21.23
CA ALA A 29 -3.44 3.73 22.24
C ALA A 29 -4.61 4.73 22.31
N ALA A 30 -4.39 6.01 22.01
CA ALA A 30 -5.44 7.03 21.94
C ALA A 30 -6.50 6.78 20.83
N TYR A 31 -6.15 6.00 19.80
CA TYR A 31 -6.98 5.68 18.63
C TYR A 31 -7.33 4.19 18.52
N GLY A 32 -6.91 3.38 19.51
CA GLY A 32 -7.08 1.93 19.55
C GLY A 32 -5.74 1.19 19.59
N GLU A 33 -5.80 -0.14 19.54
CA GLU A 33 -4.61 -0.98 19.51
C GLU A 33 -4.20 -1.33 18.08
N ASP A 34 -2.89 -1.21 17.80
CA ASP A 34 -2.30 -1.68 16.56
C ASP A 34 -2.55 -3.18 16.36
N ILE A 35 -2.90 -3.59 15.14
CA ILE A 35 -3.08 -5.00 14.80
C ILE A 35 -1.70 -5.65 14.69
N PRO A 36 -1.35 -6.64 15.53
CA PRO A 36 0.04 -7.09 15.66
C PRO A 36 0.56 -7.88 14.46
N TRP A 37 -0.33 -8.53 13.71
CA TRP A 37 0.01 -9.41 12.60
C TRP A 37 -0.82 -9.05 11.37
N LEU A 38 -0.15 -8.69 10.28
CA LEU A 38 -0.78 -8.42 9.00
C LEU A 38 -0.25 -9.37 7.93
N SER A 39 -1.05 -9.56 6.88
CA SER A 39 -0.66 -10.26 5.66
C SER A 39 -0.54 -9.27 4.50
N LEU A 40 0.57 -9.36 3.76
CA LEU A 40 0.79 -8.70 2.49
C LEU A 40 0.44 -9.67 1.36
N ASP A 41 -0.42 -9.27 0.42
CA ASP A 41 -0.73 -10.02 -0.81
C ASP A 41 -0.36 -9.15 -2.01
N VAL A 42 0.67 -9.51 -2.77
CA VAL A 42 1.09 -8.83 -3.99
C VAL A 42 0.79 -9.70 -5.20
N ARG A 43 0.07 -9.12 -6.17
CA ARG A 43 -0.31 -9.77 -7.43
C ARG A 43 0.25 -9.00 -8.62
N LEU A 44 0.91 -9.72 -9.52
CA LEU A 44 1.41 -9.21 -10.80
C LEU A 44 0.37 -9.55 -11.87
N GLU A 45 -0.65 -8.71 -12.02
CA GLU A 45 -1.87 -9.07 -12.73
C GLU A 45 -1.71 -9.02 -14.25
N THR A 46 -1.10 -7.96 -14.78
CA THR A 46 -0.83 -7.78 -16.22
C THR A 46 0.55 -7.16 -16.42
N ALA A 47 0.94 -6.89 -17.67
CA ALA A 47 2.20 -6.17 -17.93
C ALA A 47 2.24 -4.77 -17.29
N THR A 48 1.07 -4.14 -17.14
CA THR A 48 0.94 -2.73 -16.72
C THR A 48 0.18 -2.53 -15.41
N ARG A 49 -0.37 -3.61 -14.82
CA ARG A 49 -1.17 -3.55 -13.59
C ARG A 49 -0.68 -4.56 -12.56
N MET A 50 -0.34 -4.04 -11.38
CA MET A 50 -0.18 -4.83 -10.17
C MET A 50 -1.21 -4.45 -9.13
N ARG A 51 -1.33 -5.30 -8.12
CA ARG A 51 -2.14 -5.03 -6.94
C ARG A 51 -1.37 -5.46 -5.70
N PHE A 52 -1.37 -4.64 -4.67
CA PHE A 52 -1.00 -5.09 -3.33
C PHE A 52 -2.15 -4.85 -2.35
N ARG A 53 -2.23 -5.70 -1.33
CA ARG A 53 -3.19 -5.58 -0.23
C ARG A 53 -2.47 -5.88 1.08
N ILE A 54 -2.81 -5.12 2.11
CA ILE A 54 -2.40 -5.38 3.48
C ILE A 54 -3.68 -5.65 4.28
N LYS A 55 -3.73 -6.78 4.98
CA LYS A 55 -4.91 -7.21 5.73
C LYS A 55 -4.51 -7.64 7.13
N ASP A 56 -5.45 -7.58 8.05
CA ASP A 56 -5.36 -8.35 9.29
C ASP A 56 -5.18 -9.84 8.96
N ALA A 57 -4.19 -10.48 9.59
CA ALA A 57 -3.88 -11.88 9.37
C ALA A 57 -4.86 -12.84 10.08
N ASN A 58 -5.54 -12.36 11.13
CA ASN A 58 -6.33 -13.19 12.04
C ASN A 58 -7.84 -12.91 11.94
N ALA A 59 -8.25 -11.76 11.40
CA ALA A 59 -9.65 -11.40 11.27
C ALA A 59 -10.02 -10.91 9.86
N GLN A 60 -11.22 -11.28 9.42
CA GLN A 60 -11.79 -10.70 8.22
C GLN A 60 -12.30 -9.29 8.53
N ARG A 61 -11.74 -8.31 7.83
CA ARG A 61 -12.19 -6.91 7.89
C ARG A 61 -13.09 -6.58 6.70
N HIS A 62 -13.87 -5.51 6.82
CA HIS A 62 -14.69 -5.04 5.72
C HIS A 62 -13.85 -4.78 4.46
N THR A 63 -14.34 -5.25 3.31
CA THR A 63 -13.76 -4.95 2.00
C THR A 63 -14.86 -4.46 1.08
N VAL A 64 -14.60 -3.39 0.33
CA VAL A 64 -15.55 -2.86 -0.65
C VAL A 64 -15.97 -3.96 -1.65
N PRO A 65 -17.27 -4.30 -1.74
CA PRO A 65 -17.76 -5.27 -2.71
C PRO A 65 -17.60 -4.71 -4.13
N MET A 66 -16.62 -5.22 -4.87
CA MET A 66 -16.35 -4.78 -6.24
C MET A 66 -15.91 -5.96 -7.10
N LYS A 67 -16.44 -6.04 -8.33
CA LYS A 67 -16.00 -7.02 -9.32
C LYS A 67 -14.54 -6.73 -9.68
N MET A 68 -13.66 -7.67 -9.38
CA MET A 68 -12.26 -7.60 -9.79
C MET A 68 -12.06 -8.34 -11.12
N PRO A 69 -11.16 -7.87 -11.98
CA PRO A 69 -10.75 -8.63 -13.15
C PRO A 69 -10.16 -9.97 -12.75
N TYR A 70 -10.49 -11.02 -13.50
CA TYR A 70 -9.94 -12.35 -13.30
C TYR A 70 -8.46 -12.40 -13.74
N VAL A 71 -7.63 -13.05 -12.93
CA VAL A 71 -6.19 -13.24 -13.17
C VAL A 71 -5.87 -14.69 -12.86
N ALA A 72 -5.45 -15.46 -13.86
CA ALA A 72 -5.15 -16.89 -13.69
C ALA A 72 -3.74 -17.15 -13.14
N ARG A 73 -2.77 -16.33 -13.52
CA ARG A 73 -1.35 -16.48 -13.15
C ARG A 73 -0.62 -15.15 -13.16
N LYS A 74 0.49 -15.07 -12.45
CA LYS A 74 1.38 -13.90 -12.43
C LYS A 74 1.92 -13.61 -13.82
N GLN A 75 1.95 -12.33 -14.19
CA GLN A 75 2.60 -11.90 -15.40
C GLN A 75 4.12 -12.05 -15.26
N LYS A 76 4.77 -12.62 -16.29
CA LYS A 76 6.22 -12.86 -16.29
C LYS A 76 7.04 -11.63 -16.67
N LYS A 77 6.57 -10.86 -17.66
CA LYS A 77 7.21 -9.63 -18.13
C LYS A 77 6.30 -8.44 -17.85
N THR A 78 6.77 -7.52 -17.02
CA THR A 78 6.03 -6.35 -16.55
C THR A 78 6.79 -5.08 -16.90
N ASP A 79 6.06 -3.97 -17.03
CA ASP A 79 6.61 -2.63 -17.22
C ASP A 79 7.02 -1.97 -15.89
N TYR A 80 6.93 -2.75 -14.81
CA TYR A 80 7.19 -2.34 -13.45
C TYR A 80 7.93 -3.43 -12.67
N ARG A 81 8.76 -3.01 -11.72
CA ARG A 81 9.38 -3.83 -10.67
C ARG A 81 8.70 -3.56 -9.35
N VAL A 82 8.51 -4.59 -8.54
CA VAL A 82 8.10 -4.44 -7.14
C VAL A 82 9.26 -4.83 -6.24
N SER A 83 9.57 -4.00 -5.26
CA SER A 83 10.54 -4.31 -4.21
C SER A 83 9.93 -4.06 -2.83
N VAL A 84 10.44 -4.77 -1.83
CA VAL A 84 10.00 -4.64 -0.44
C VAL A 84 11.20 -4.39 0.45
N THR A 85 11.03 -3.51 1.44
CA THR A 85 11.98 -3.25 2.52
C THR A 85 11.52 -4.00 3.76
N THR A 86 12.45 -4.60 4.50
CA THR A 86 12.12 -5.49 5.62
C THR A 86 11.73 -4.73 6.89
N SER A 87 12.56 -3.79 7.35
CA SER A 87 12.34 -3.05 8.60
C SER A 87 12.90 -1.62 8.50
N PRO A 88 12.07 -0.58 8.71
CA PRO A 88 10.61 -0.64 8.70
C PRO A 88 10.10 -1.13 7.34
N PHE A 89 8.96 -1.82 7.34
CA PHE A 89 8.36 -2.37 6.13
C PHE A 89 7.97 -1.24 5.17
N GLY A 90 8.31 -1.44 3.90
CA GLY A 90 7.83 -0.59 2.82
C GLY A 90 7.75 -1.37 1.51
N LEU A 91 6.93 -0.89 0.59
CA LEU A 91 6.79 -1.40 -0.77
C LEU A 91 7.09 -0.27 -1.75
N ALA A 92 7.93 -0.56 -2.73
CA ALA A 92 8.22 0.34 -3.83
C ALA A 92 7.87 -0.29 -5.18
N VAL A 93 7.41 0.56 -6.11
CA VAL A 93 7.10 0.20 -7.49
C VAL A 93 7.92 1.09 -8.41
N THR A 94 8.73 0.48 -9.26
CA THR A 94 9.65 1.18 -10.16
C THR A 94 9.31 0.87 -11.61
N ARG A 95 9.16 1.89 -12.45
CA ARG A 95 8.95 1.72 -13.88
C ARG A 95 10.20 1.12 -14.53
N GLU A 96 10.08 -0.03 -15.19
CA GLU A 96 11.22 -0.77 -15.76
C GLU A 96 11.94 0.04 -16.84
N SER A 97 11.20 0.70 -17.74
CA SER A 97 11.79 1.42 -18.89
C SER A 97 12.64 2.64 -18.52
N THR A 98 12.43 3.23 -17.35
CA THR A 98 13.06 4.52 -16.96
C THR A 98 13.80 4.45 -15.63
N GLY A 99 13.60 3.39 -14.84
CA GLY A 99 14.08 3.31 -13.46
C GLY A 99 13.38 4.27 -12.48
N THR A 100 12.36 5.03 -12.91
CA THR A 100 11.63 5.94 -12.02
C THR A 100 10.74 5.18 -11.04
N THR A 101 10.93 5.42 -9.75
CA THR A 101 10.03 4.91 -8.70
C THR A 101 8.74 5.72 -8.68
N VAL A 102 7.61 5.06 -8.95
CA VAL A 102 6.28 5.68 -9.09
C VAL A 102 5.43 5.56 -7.83
N PHE A 103 5.82 4.66 -6.93
CA PHE A 103 5.24 4.50 -5.60
C PHE A 103 6.35 4.06 -4.65
N ASN A 104 6.48 4.67 -3.49
CA ASN A 104 7.42 4.23 -2.47
C ASN A 104 6.90 4.55 -1.06
N SER A 105 6.53 3.50 -0.32
CA SER A 105 5.97 3.66 1.02
C SER A 105 7.01 3.67 2.16
N THR A 106 8.32 3.69 1.87
CA THR A 106 9.35 3.65 2.93
C THR A 106 9.50 4.96 3.71
N PHE A 107 8.96 6.08 3.20
CA PHE A 107 9.12 7.39 3.83
C PHE A 107 8.33 7.53 5.15
N GLY A 108 7.20 6.83 5.30
CA GLY A 108 6.36 6.92 6.48
C GLY A 108 5.99 5.53 7.01
N ALA A 109 5.99 5.37 8.33
CA ALA A 109 5.60 4.11 8.96
C ALA A 109 4.15 3.74 8.60
N LEU A 110 3.93 2.48 8.23
CA LEU A 110 2.61 1.89 8.10
C LEU A 110 1.92 1.87 9.48
N VAL A 111 0.69 2.37 9.54
CA VAL A 111 -0.15 2.29 10.74
C VAL A 111 -1.42 1.52 10.39
N TYR A 112 -1.79 0.54 11.22
CA TYR A 112 -2.92 -0.34 10.96
C TYR A 112 -3.69 -0.67 12.24
N LEU A 113 -4.74 0.10 12.49
CA LEU A 113 -5.66 -0.06 13.63
C LEU A 113 -7.07 -0.44 13.13
N PRO A 114 -7.96 -0.87 14.05
CA PRO A 114 -9.36 -1.15 13.73
C PRO A 114 -10.12 -0.01 13.05
N GLN A 115 -9.81 1.25 13.34
CA GLN A 115 -10.52 2.42 12.79
C GLN A 115 -9.59 3.48 12.20
N PHE A 116 -8.29 3.18 12.08
CA PHE A 116 -7.30 4.10 11.50
C PHE A 116 -6.27 3.34 10.67
N LEU A 117 -6.18 3.68 9.38
CA LEU A 117 -5.20 3.11 8.47
C LEU A 117 -4.38 4.26 7.87
N GLN A 118 -3.05 4.16 7.90
CA GLN A 118 -2.17 5.15 7.29
C GLN A 118 -1.10 4.48 6.45
N ILE A 119 -0.98 4.94 5.21
CA ILE A 119 0.14 4.64 4.31
C ILE A 119 0.57 5.94 3.65
N SER A 120 1.87 6.15 3.56
CA SER A 120 2.47 7.28 2.85
C SER A 120 3.13 6.79 1.58
N THR A 121 3.30 7.68 0.59
CA THR A 121 4.09 7.37 -0.60
C THR A 121 4.75 8.63 -1.12
N THR A 122 5.96 8.50 -1.65
CA THR A 122 6.54 9.58 -2.46
C THR A 122 5.97 9.55 -3.87
N VAL A 123 5.87 10.73 -4.48
CA VAL A 123 5.43 10.87 -5.88
C VAL A 123 6.61 11.30 -6.75
N PRO A 124 6.71 10.83 -8.00
CA PRO A 124 7.83 11.16 -8.88
C PRO A 124 7.78 12.59 -9.44
N SER A 125 6.67 13.32 -9.26
CA SER A 125 6.52 14.72 -9.66
C SER A 125 5.41 15.42 -8.87
N THR A 126 5.40 16.75 -8.92
CA THR A 126 4.34 17.60 -8.34
C THR A 126 3.12 17.77 -9.26
N ASN A 127 3.04 17.00 -10.35
CA ASN A 127 1.91 16.98 -11.27
C ASN A 127 0.97 15.83 -10.91
N VAL A 128 0.17 16.01 -9.86
CA VAL A 128 -0.83 15.01 -9.42
C VAL A 128 -2.24 15.57 -9.58
N TYR A 129 -3.18 14.69 -9.93
CA TYR A 129 -4.54 15.01 -10.36
C TYR A 129 -5.53 14.02 -9.73
N GLY A 130 -6.81 14.40 -9.61
CA GLY A 130 -7.89 13.52 -9.10
C GLY A 130 -8.29 13.81 -7.66
N LEU A 131 -8.57 12.74 -6.89
CA LEU A 131 -9.08 12.75 -5.51
C LEU A 131 -10.36 13.58 -5.36
N GLY A 132 -11.41 13.18 -6.08
CA GLY A 132 -12.74 13.81 -6.04
C GLY A 132 -13.80 12.95 -5.32
N GLU A 133 -15.03 13.44 -5.18
CA GLU A 133 -15.58 14.71 -5.70
C GLU A 133 -15.16 15.93 -4.87
N ARG A 134 -14.70 17.01 -5.52
CA ARG A 134 -14.31 18.27 -4.86
C ARG A 134 -14.29 19.43 -5.86
N THR A 135 -14.43 20.65 -5.38
CA THR A 135 -14.22 21.88 -6.16
C THR A 135 -12.76 22.37 -6.01
N GLY A 136 -12.10 22.71 -7.12
CA GLY A 136 -10.77 23.30 -7.10
C GLY A 136 -10.00 23.12 -8.42
N LYS A 137 -8.71 23.48 -8.41
CA LYS A 137 -7.84 23.29 -9.59
C LYS A 137 -7.68 21.81 -9.94
N LEU A 138 -7.53 21.54 -11.25
CA LEU A 138 -7.30 20.21 -11.79
C LEU A 138 -6.01 19.59 -11.22
N ARG A 139 -4.89 20.32 -11.28
CA ARG A 139 -3.63 19.96 -10.63
C ARG A 139 -3.74 20.20 -9.12
N LEU A 140 -3.40 19.19 -8.32
CA LEU A 140 -3.36 19.28 -6.86
C LEU A 140 -2.25 20.22 -6.40
N ASN A 141 -2.54 20.96 -5.33
CA ASN A 141 -1.54 21.74 -4.61
C ASN A 141 -0.79 20.83 -3.61
N PHE A 142 0.54 20.94 -3.58
CA PHE A 142 1.43 20.17 -2.72
C PHE A 142 1.84 20.90 -1.43
N ASP A 143 1.42 22.16 -1.27
CA ASP A 143 1.69 22.95 -0.07
C ASP A 143 0.72 22.56 1.05
N TRP A 144 1.05 21.48 1.76
CA TRP A 144 0.39 21.01 2.99
C TRP A 144 -1.14 20.98 2.92
N GLN A 145 -1.69 20.29 1.92
CA GLN A 145 -3.13 20.19 1.71
C GLN A 145 -3.72 18.94 2.35
N LYS A 146 -4.95 19.06 2.87
CA LYS A 146 -5.77 17.94 3.35
C LYS A 146 -7.03 17.83 2.48
N ILE A 147 -7.23 16.67 1.87
CA ILE A 147 -8.43 16.33 1.09
C ILE A 147 -9.21 15.27 1.84
N VAL A 148 -10.51 15.51 2.04
CA VAL A 148 -11.42 14.59 2.74
C VAL A 148 -12.39 14.00 1.72
N MET A 149 -12.62 12.70 1.80
CA MET A 149 -13.56 11.97 0.94
C MET A 149 -14.59 11.27 1.82
N PHE A 150 -15.82 11.77 1.82
CA PHE A 150 -16.97 11.17 2.50
C PHE A 150 -18.24 11.66 1.79
N ALA A 151 -19.11 10.75 1.36
CA ALA A 151 -20.39 11.12 0.77
C ALA A 151 -21.36 11.50 1.91
N SER A 152 -22.00 12.66 1.79
CA SER A 152 -23.03 13.16 2.71
C SER A 152 -24.42 12.67 2.31
#